data_AF-A0A2V5Z0X1-F1
#
_entry.id   AF-A0A2V5Z0X1-F1
#
_cell.length_a   1.000
_cell.length_b   1.000
_cell.length_c   1.000
_cell.angle_alpha   90.00
_cell.angle_beta   90.00
_cell.angle_gamma   90.00
#
_symmetry.space_group_name_H-M   'P 1'
#
loop_
_entity.id
_entity.type
_entity.pdbx_description
1 polymer ?
#
loop_
_entity_poly.entity_id
_entity_poly.type
_entity_poly.pdbx_seq_one_letter_code
_entity_poly.pdbx_strand_id
1 'polypeptide(L)' 'MIRESTESKDLIDFGAGIGTFSKRLRTAGYHVKCIEPDPLQRQRLEEQGFDTLENITSVADDSASFIFSLNVFEHIHDDS' A
#
# COMPACT_ATOMS: atom_id res chain seq x y z
N MET A 1 -12.17 -9.75 -6.63
CA MET A 1 -11.70 -10.01 -8.01
C MET A 1 -10.17 -9.92 -7.97
N ILE A 2 -9.46 -11.03 -8.19
CA ILE A 2 -7.99 -11.01 -8.28
C ILE A 2 -7.65 -10.75 -9.74
N ARG A 3 -6.94 -9.66 -10.02
CA ARG A 3 -6.35 -9.36 -11.33
C ARG A 3 -4.84 -9.52 -11.17
N GLU A 4 -4.19 -10.21 -12.09
CA GLU A 4 -2.73 -10.20 -12.19
C GLU A 4 -2.33 -9.11 -13.19
N SER A 5 -1.37 -8.25 -12.80
CA SER A 5 -0.72 -7.32 -13.71
C SER A 5 0.71 -7.81 -13.91
N THR A 6 1.06 -8.21 -15.13
CA THR A 6 2.38 -8.76 -15.46
C THR A 6 3.34 -7.73 -16.06
N GLU A 7 2.88 -6.50 -16.33
CA GLU A 7 3.69 -5.50 -17.04
C GLU A 7 4.18 -4.33 -16.17
N SER A 8 3.56 -4.10 -15.01
CA SER A 8 3.95 -2.99 -14.11
C SER A 8 4.72 -3.49 -12.89
N LYS A 9 5.87 -2.87 -12.62
CA LYS A 9 6.60 -3.05 -11.36
C LYS A 9 6.15 -2.09 -10.26
N ASP A 10 5.35 -1.08 -10.61
CA ASP A 10 4.82 -0.10 -9.67
C ASP A 10 3.52 -0.61 -9.05
N LEU A 11 3.49 -0.67 -7.72
CA LEU A 11 2.39 -1.17 -6.91
C LEU A 11 2.02 -0.14 -5.84
N ILE A 12 0.73 -0.08 -5.50
CA ILE A 12 0.23 0.62 -4.31
C ILE A 12 -0.25 -0.39 -3.27
N ASP A 13 0.31 -0.34 -2.07
CA ASP A 13 -0.08 -1.14 -0.89
C ASP A 13 -1.03 -0.30 -0.02
N PHE A 14 -2.33 -0.60 -0.04
CA PHE A 14 -3.33 0.11 0.74
C PHE A 14 -3.58 -0.58 2.09
N GLY A 15 -3.31 0.13 3.18
CA GLY A 15 -3.25 -0.46 4.53
C GLY A 15 -1.93 -1.20 4.75
N ALA A 16 -0.82 -0.59 4.34
CA ALA A 16 0.50 -1.22 4.34
C ALA A 16 1.01 -1.61 5.74
N GLY A 17 0.44 -1.01 6.81
CA GLY A 17 0.84 -1.22 8.18
C GLY A 17 2.32 -0.93 8.40
N ILE A 18 3.06 -1.87 9.00
CA ILE A 18 4.52 -1.76 9.19
C ILE A 18 5.34 -2.20 7.96
N GLY A 19 4.70 -2.57 6.85
CA GLY A 19 5.38 -2.86 5.57
C GLY A 19 5.80 -4.30 5.35
N THR A 20 5.21 -5.27 6.05
CA THR A 20 5.59 -6.70 5.94
C THR A 20 5.54 -7.21 4.49
N PHE A 21 4.46 -6.93 3.76
CA PHE A 21 4.30 -7.36 2.37
C PHE A 21 5.03 -6.44 1.39
N SER A 22 4.91 -5.12 1.60
CA SER A 22 5.69 -4.10 0.89
C SER A 22 7.19 -4.42 0.82
N LYS A 23 7.80 -4.88 1.92
CA LYS A 23 9.22 -5.28 1.97
C LYS A 23 9.51 -6.51 1.12
N ARG A 24 8.62 -7.50 1.13
CA ARG A 24 8.77 -8.71 0.33
C ARG A 24 8.68 -8.40 -1.17
N LEU A 25 7.73 -7.55 -1.56
CA LEU A 25 7.55 -7.10 -2.93
C LEU A 25 8.74 -6.25 -3.39
N ARG A 26 9.24 -5.34 -2.55
CA ARG A 26 10.48 -4.59 -2.83
C ARG A 26 11.68 -5.51 -3.06
N THR A 27 11.81 -6.57 -2.24
CA THR A 27 12.86 -7.58 -2.40
C THR A 27 12.72 -8.37 -3.70
N ALA A 28 11.49 -8.59 -4.17
CA ALA A 28 11.19 -9.22 -5.44
C ALA A 28 11.37 -8.28 -6.67
N GLY A 29 11.76 -7.01 -6.45
CA GLY A 29 12.07 -6.06 -7.52
C GLY A 29 10.91 -5.16 -7.94
N TYR A 30 9.85 -5.06 -7.13
CA TYR A 30 8.75 -4.11 -7.33
C TYR A 30 9.05 -2.76 -6.64
N HIS A 31 8.47 -1.70 -7.18
CA HIS A 31 8.41 -0.37 -6.58
C HIS A 31 7.07 -0.23 -5.87
N VAL A 32 7.09 -0.05 -4.54
CA VAL A 32 5.87 -0.08 -3.74
C VAL A 32 5.67 1.28 -3.07
N LYS A 33 4.58 1.95 -3.40
CA LYS A 33 4.06 3.11 -2.68
C LYS A 33 3.06 2.63 -1.62
N CYS A 34 3.18 3.11 -0.40
CA CYS A 34 2.37 2.64 0.73
C CYS A 34 1.32 3.70 1.10
N ILE A 35 0.07 3.31 1.25
CA ILE A 35 -0.98 4.14 1.84
C ILE A 35 -1.24 3.61 3.25
N GLU A 36 -0.98 4.42 4.28
CA GLU A 36 -1.14 4.04 5.68
C GLU A 36 -1.61 5.25 6.50
N PRO A 37 -2.84 5.25 7.05
CA PRO A 37 -3.35 6.37 7.84
C PRO A 37 -2.68 6.50 9.22
N ASP A 38 -2.23 5.42 9.85
CA ASP A 38 -1.58 5.47 11.17
C ASP A 38 -0.21 6.17 11.07
N PRO A 39 -0.01 7.32 11.76
CA PRO A 39 1.22 8.10 11.62
C PRO A 39 2.46 7.39 12.18
N LEU A 40 2.33 6.53 13.19
CA LEU A 40 3.46 5.80 13.76
C LEU A 40 3.90 4.68 12.82
N GLN A 41 2.96 3.98 12.21
CA GLN A 41 3.27 2.96 11.20
C GLN A 41 3.83 3.57 9.93
N ARG A 42 3.25 4.69 9.49
CA ARG A 42 3.74 5.46 8.34
C ARG A 42 5.17 5.97 8.56
N GLN A 43 5.48 6.51 9.74
CA GLN A 43 6.86 6.89 10.08
C GLN A 43 7.83 5.69 10.01
N ARG A 44 7.43 4.51 10.49
CA ARG A 44 8.27 3.29 10.38
C ARG A 44 8.50 2.85 8.93
N LEU A 45 7.53 3.08 8.04
CA LEU A 45 7.68 2.82 6.60
C LEU A 45 8.67 3.81 5.97
N GLU A 46 8.58 5.09 6.31
CA GLU A 46 9.51 6.14 5.86
C GLU A 46 10.94 5.87 6.34
N GLU A 47 11.12 5.48 7.61
CA GLU A 47 12.41 5.05 8.16
C GLU A 47 13.00 3.83 7.43
N GLN A 48 12.14 2.99 6.85
CA GLN A 48 12.54 1.85 6.00
C GLN A 48 12.78 2.24 4.53
N GLY A 49 12.58 3.51 4.17
CA GLY A 49 12.77 4.05 2.83
C GLY A 49 11.62 3.80 1.86
N PHE A 50 10.40 3.60 2.36
CA PHE A 50 9.20 3.56 1.50
C PHE A 50 8.68 4.97 1.20
N ASP A 51 8.10 5.14 0.02
CA ASP A 51 7.26 6.29 -0.31
C ASP A 51 5.86 6.06 0.27
N THR A 52 5.37 7.02 1.06
CA THR A 52 4.17 6.89 1.88
C THR A 52 3.18 8.01 1.63
N LEU A 53 1.89 7.69 1.73
CA LEU A 53 0.81 8.68 1.81
C LEU A 53 -0.11 8.30 2.97
N GLU A 54 -0.75 9.31 3.59
CA GLU A 54 -1.77 9.08 4.62
C GLU A 54 -3.04 8.47 4.03
N ASN A 55 -3.44 8.92 2.84
CA ASN A 55 -4.65 8.48 2.18
C ASN A 55 -4.47 8.54 0.65
N ILE A 56 -5.41 7.96 -0.08
CA ILE A 56 -5.35 7.84 -1.54
C ILE A 56 -5.72 9.13 -2.28
N THR A 57 -6.22 10.17 -1.61
CA THR A 57 -6.73 11.38 -2.30
C THR A 57 -5.64 12.16 -3.05
N SER A 58 -4.38 11.93 -2.70
CA SER A 58 -3.21 12.49 -3.38
C SER A 58 -2.71 11.66 -4.57
N VAL A 59 -3.30 10.48 -4.80
CA VAL A 59 -2.99 9.62 -5.96
C VAL A 59 -3.84 10.11 -7.13
N ALA A 60 -3.19 10.40 -8.26
CA ALA A 60 -3.89 10.86 -9.46
C ALA A 60 -4.78 9.75 -10.05
N ASP A 61 -5.91 10.15 -10.64
CA ASP A 61 -6.77 9.22 -11.36
C ASP A 61 -6.01 8.53 -12.49
N ASP A 62 -6.32 7.25 -12.73
CA ASP A 62 -5.69 6.38 -13.72
C ASP A 62 -4.14 6.25 -13.61
N SER A 63 -3.54 6.66 -12.49
CA SER A 63 -2.09 6.63 -12.30
C SER A 63 -1.56 5.36 -11.64
N ALA A 64 -2.44 4.42 -11.27
CA ALA A 64 -2.08 3.21 -10.54
C ALA A 64 -2.32 1.98 -11.42
N SER A 65 -1.22 1.37 -11.88
CA SER A 65 -1.26 0.12 -12.65
C SER A 65 -1.76 -1.06 -11.82
N PHE A 66 -1.59 -1.01 -10.49
CA PHE A 66 -2.02 -2.06 -9.58
C PHE A 66 -2.16 -1.54 -8.14
N ILE A 67 -3.28 -1.86 -7.50
CA ILE A 67 -3.53 -1.58 -6.08
C ILE A 67 -3.86 -2.90 -5.40
N PHE A 68 -3.20 -3.18 -4.27
CA PHE A 68 -3.54 -4.32 -3.43
C PHE A 68 -3.80 -3.86 -1.99
N SER A 69 -4.61 -4.65 -1.28
CA SER A 69 -4.85 -4.46 0.14
C SER A 69 -4.93 -5.84 0.78
N LEU A 70 -4.19 -6.05 1.87
CA LEU A 70 -4.10 -7.33 2.56
C LEU A 70 -4.35 -7.09 4.05
N ASN A 71 -5.31 -7.80 4.63
CA ASN A 71 -5.73 -7.72 6.04
C ASN A 71 -6.38 -6.40 6.51
N VAL A 72 -7.24 -5.80 5.70
CA VAL A 72 -8.09 -4.64 6.11
C VAL A 72 -9.54 -5.09 6.33
N PHE A 73 -9.79 -6.06 7.21
CA PHE A 73 -11.17 -6.53 7.48
C PHE A 73 -11.53 -6.74 8.96
N GLU A 74 -10.63 -6.47 9.92
CA GLU A 74 -10.98 -6.56 11.35
C GLU A 74 -11.48 -5.23 11.98
N HIS A 75 -11.50 -4.11 11.25
CA HIS A 75 -11.93 -2.80 11.79
C HIS A 75 -12.97 -2.06 10.93
N ILE A 76 -13.62 -2.72 9.97
CA ILE A 76 -14.83 -2.14 9.37
C ILE A 76 -15.95 -2.44 10.36
N HIS A 77 -16.06 -1.60 11.39
CA HIS A 77 -17.26 -1.57 12.20
C HIS A 77 -18.39 -1.16 11.27
N ASP A 78 -19.42 -2.01 11.20
CA ASP A 78 -20.64 -1.80 10.45
C ASP A 78 -21.28 -0.49 10.96
N ASP A 79 -21.05 0.64 10.28
CA ASP A 79 -21.77 1.88 10.55
C ASP A 79 -23.23 1.63 10.17
N SER A 80 -24.04 1.38 11.20
CA SER A 80 -25.51 1.36 11.14
C SER A 80 -26.09 2.75 11.40
#